data_AF-A0A2V9W311-F1
#
_entry.id   AF-A0A2V9W311-F1
#
_cell.length_a   1.000
_cell.length_b   1.000
_cell.length_c   1.000
_cell.angle_alpha   90.00
_cell.angle_beta   90.00
_cell.angle_gamma   90.00
#
_symmetry.space_group_name_H-M   'P 1'
#
loop_
_entity.id
_entity.type
_entity.pdbx_description
1 polymer ?
#
loop_
_entity_poly.entity_id
_entity_poly.type
_entity_poly.pdbx_seq_one_letter_code
_entity_poly.pdbx_strand_id
1 'polypeptide(L)'
;MSDDPDFQRASSALRVLRQARLSRNKAAAIMVGDLVYQIANTGLRSPEQEEAREAAWVAISVLAHALKEEGFACSTLWKAAVGATESWIELLD
;
A
#
# COMPACT_ATOMS: atom_id res chain seq x y z
N MET A 1 -12.04 -15.15 -7.28
CA MET A 1 -11.79 -13.74 -6.94
C MET A 1 -12.75 -13.41 -5.82
N SER A 2 -12.24 -13.00 -4.67
CA SER A 2 -13.08 -12.64 -3.52
C SER A 2 -13.90 -11.38 -3.84
N ASP A 3 -15.20 -11.42 -3.53
CA ASP A 3 -16.11 -10.26 -3.58
C ASP A 3 -15.87 -9.29 -2.40
N ASP A 4 -14.88 -9.60 -1.57
CA ASP A 4 -14.45 -8.78 -0.46
C ASP A 4 -13.93 -7.41 -0.97
N PRO A 5 -14.53 -6.28 -0.52
CA PRO A 5 -14.13 -4.95 -0.97
C PRO A 5 -12.69 -4.58 -0.54
N ASP A 6 -12.20 -5.14 0.57
CA ASP A 6 -10.82 -4.96 1.00
C ASP A 6 -9.86 -5.82 0.19
N PHE A 7 -10.27 -7.01 -0.27
CA PHE A 7 -9.44 -7.80 -1.21
C PHE A 7 -9.22 -7.04 -2.51
N GLN A 8 -10.28 -6.44 -3.06
CA GLN A 8 -10.18 -5.59 -4.25
C GLN A 8 -9.30 -4.35 -3.98
N ARG A 9 -9.43 -3.73 -2.82
CA ARG A 9 -8.61 -2.57 -2.41
C ARG A 9 -7.14 -2.95 -2.27
N ALA A 10 -6.81 -4.03 -1.57
CA ALA A 10 -5.46 -4.53 -1.37
C ALA A 10 -4.81 -4.94 -2.71
N SER A 11 -5.56 -5.62 -3.56
CA SER A 11 -5.11 -5.97 -4.92
C SER A 11 -4.84 -4.75 -5.79
N SER A 12 -5.71 -3.73 -5.73
CA SER A 12 -5.51 -2.45 -6.42
C SER A 12 -4.26 -1.74 -5.90
N ALA A 13 -4.08 -1.69 -4.59
CA ALA A 13 -2.91 -1.10 -3.94
C ALA A 13 -1.60 -1.76 -4.40
N LEU A 14 -1.57 -3.09 -4.43
CA LEU A 14 -0.40 -3.83 -4.89
C LEU A 14 -0.06 -3.51 -6.36
N ARG A 15 -1.07 -3.38 -7.22
CA ARG A 15 -0.88 -2.98 -8.61
C ARG A 15 -0.30 -1.58 -8.72
N VAL A 16 -0.84 -0.62 -7.98
CA VAL A 16 -0.36 0.77 -7.95
C VAL A 16 1.08 0.83 -7.46
N LEU A 17 1.45 0.10 -6.39
CA LEU A 17 2.83 0.04 -5.89
C LEU A 17 3.81 -0.48 -6.94
N ARG A 18 3.45 -1.57 -7.63
CA ARG A 18 4.29 -2.15 -8.70
C ARG A 18 4.46 -1.17 -9.87
N GLN A 19 3.40 -0.47 -10.26
CA GLN A 19 3.45 0.53 -11.33
C GLN A 19 4.24 1.78 -10.92
N ALA A 20 4.04 2.28 -9.70
CA ALA A 20 4.74 3.45 -9.17
C ALA A 20 6.24 3.21 -9.11
N ARG A 21 6.67 1.99 -8.74
CA ARG A 21 8.08 1.61 -8.72
C ARG A 21 8.78 1.69 -10.07
N LEU A 22 8.06 1.47 -11.16
CA LEU A 22 8.58 1.57 -12.53
C LEU A 22 8.45 2.99 -13.11
N SER A 23 7.77 3.88 -12.40
CA SER A 23 7.52 5.25 -12.84
C SER A 23 8.64 6.20 -12.41
N ARG A 24 8.67 7.38 -13.02
CA ARG A 24 9.56 8.46 -12.54
C ARG A 24 9.15 8.88 -11.13
N ASN A 25 10.11 9.28 -10.29
CA ASN A 25 9.89 9.56 -8.87
C ASN A 25 8.73 10.53 -8.60
N LYS A 26 8.56 11.60 -9.40
CA LYS A 26 7.43 12.53 -9.27
C LYS A 26 6.07 11.86 -9.51
N ALA A 27 5.97 10.99 -10.50
CA ALA A 27 4.75 10.24 -10.77
C ALA A 27 4.51 9.18 -9.69
N ALA A 28 5.57 8.50 -9.23
CA ALA A 28 5.49 7.56 -8.12
C ALA A 28 4.98 8.24 -6.83
N ALA A 29 5.47 9.44 -6.51
CA ALA A 29 5.04 10.20 -5.34
C ALA A 29 3.53 10.52 -5.38
N ILE A 30 3.00 10.90 -6.55
CA ILE A 30 1.57 11.15 -6.73
C ILE A 30 0.77 9.86 -6.55
N MET A 31 1.16 8.79 -7.26
CA MET A 31 0.47 7.50 -7.20
C MET A 31 0.42 6.92 -5.77
N VAL A 32 1.56 6.93 -5.07
CA VAL A 32 1.65 6.38 -3.70
C VAL A 32 0.99 7.33 -2.69
N GLY A 33 1.07 8.65 -2.90
CA GLY A 33 0.37 9.63 -2.09
C GLY A 33 -1.15 9.46 -2.12
N ASP A 34 -1.72 9.27 -3.32
CA ASP A 34 -3.16 8.98 -3.47
C ASP A 34 -3.54 7.65 -2.82
N LEU A 35 -2.62 6.68 -2.80
CA LEU A 35 -2.85 5.36 -2.24
C LEU A 35 -3.01 5.37 -0.72
N VAL A 36 -2.29 6.25 -0.01
CA VAL A 36 -2.40 6.40 1.46
C VAL A 36 -3.83 6.72 1.88
N TYR A 37 -4.54 7.56 1.12
CA TYR A 37 -5.93 7.92 1.41
C TYR A 37 -6.90 6.79 1.10
N GLN A 38 -6.61 5.96 0.08
CA GLN A 38 -7.48 4.88 -0.35
C GLN A 38 -7.47 3.68 0.60
N ILE A 39 -6.40 3.48 1.37
CA ILE A 39 -6.22 2.32 2.27
C ILE A 39 -6.61 2.67 3.73
N ALA A 40 -7.16 3.85 3.97
CA ALA A 40 -7.64 4.23 5.30
C ALA A 40 -8.68 3.25 5.87
N ASN A 41 -8.74 3.15 7.20
CA ASN A 41 -9.59 2.21 7.93
C ASN A 41 -11.09 2.42 7.65
N THR A 42 -11.84 1.32 7.51
CA THR A 42 -13.31 1.31 7.41
C THR A 42 -14.02 0.73 8.64
N GLY A 43 -13.30 0.18 9.62
CA GLY A 43 -13.77 -0.15 10.98
C GLY A 43 -14.60 -1.43 11.12
N LEU A 44 -14.63 -2.31 10.11
CA LEU A 44 -15.57 -3.43 10.02
C LEU A 44 -14.92 -4.82 9.99
N ARG A 45 -13.65 -4.95 10.38
CA ARG A 45 -12.84 -6.18 10.19
C ARG A 45 -12.44 -6.88 11.47
N SER A 46 -12.00 -8.13 11.33
CA SER A 46 -11.35 -8.86 12.43
C SER A 46 -10.06 -8.13 12.84
N PRO A 47 -9.61 -8.28 14.10
CA PRO A 47 -8.37 -7.64 14.56
C PRO A 47 -7.16 -7.94 13.68
N GLU A 48 -7.00 -9.19 13.23
CA GLU A 48 -5.88 -9.62 12.40
C GLU A 48 -5.88 -8.97 11.00
N GLN A 49 -7.06 -8.87 10.37
CA GLN A 49 -7.19 -8.19 9.07
C GLN A 49 -6.93 -6.69 9.19
N GLU A 50 -7.33 -6.09 10.32
CA GLU A 50 -7.10 -4.68 10.59
C GLU A 50 -5.63 -4.38 10.89
N GLU A 51 -4.95 -5.23 11.65
CA GLU A 51 -3.50 -5.14 11.88
C GLU A 51 -2.72 -5.24 10.57
N ALA A 52 -3.09 -6.17 9.69
CA ALA A 52 -2.44 -6.31 8.39
C ALA A 52 -2.69 -5.11 7.46
N ARG A 53 -3.93 -4.59 7.44
CA ARG A 53 -4.27 -3.35 6.72
C ARG A 53 -3.46 -2.17 7.26
N GLU A 54 -3.37 -2.03 8.58
CA GLU A 54 -2.62 -0.95 9.23
C GLU A 54 -1.13 -1.05 8.92
N ALA A 55 -0.53 -2.24 8.99
CA ALA A 55 0.87 -2.46 8.61
C ALA A 55 1.13 -2.05 7.16
N ALA A 56 0.24 -2.41 6.23
CA ALA A 56 0.33 -1.98 4.83
C ALA A 56 0.20 -0.45 4.71
N TRP A 57 -0.77 0.15 5.39
CA TRP A 57 -0.99 1.59 5.38
C TRP A 57 0.21 2.38 5.92
N VAL A 58 0.82 1.94 7.02
CA VAL A 58 2.02 2.56 7.59
C VAL A 58 3.19 2.47 6.61
N ALA A 59 3.47 1.27 6.06
CA ALA A 59 4.58 1.09 5.13
C ALA A 59 4.43 1.94 3.86
N ILE A 60 3.20 2.04 3.33
CA ILE A 60 2.88 2.90 2.17
C ILE A 60 3.01 4.37 2.52
N SER A 61 2.62 4.79 3.73
CA SER A 61 2.76 6.18 4.20
C SER A 61 4.23 6.60 4.31
N VAL A 62 5.09 5.72 4.85
CA VAL A 62 6.54 5.96 4.91
C VAL A 62 7.13 6.06 3.50
N LEU A 63 6.72 5.18 2.59
CA LEU A 63 7.14 5.24 1.18
C LEU A 63 6.70 6.54 0.50
N ALA A 64 5.45 6.97 0.70
CA ALA A 64 4.92 8.21 0.15
C ALA A 64 5.71 9.42 0.67
N HIS A 65 6.02 9.43 1.97
CA HIS A 65 6.80 10.49 2.60
C HIS A 65 8.21 10.58 1.99
N ALA A 66 8.93 9.46 1.87
CA ALA A 66 10.26 9.45 1.26
C ALA A 66 10.23 9.94 -0.20
N LEU A 67 9.27 9.47 -1.00
CA LEU A 67 9.12 9.93 -2.39
C LEU A 67 8.81 11.43 -2.49
N LYS A 68 8.06 11.99 -1.53
CA LYS A 68 7.67 13.39 -1.50
C LYS A 68 8.81 14.31 -1.04
N GLU A 69 9.44 13.98 0.09
CA GLU A 69 10.43 14.85 0.74
C GLU A 69 11.84 14.65 0.19
N GLU A 70 12.23 13.41 -0.10
CA GLU A 70 13.57 13.08 -0.59
C GLU A 70 13.63 13.01 -2.12
N GLY A 71 12.47 12.95 -2.78
CA GLY A 71 12.37 12.81 -4.22
C GLY A 71 12.82 11.45 -4.74
N PHE A 72 13.09 10.48 -3.86
CA PHE A 72 13.36 9.07 -4.18
C PHE A 72 13.00 8.20 -2.96
N ALA A 73 12.91 6.89 -3.16
CA ALA A 73 12.76 5.93 -2.08
C ALA A 73 13.66 4.72 -2.31
N CYS A 74 14.33 4.26 -1.26
CA CYS A 74 15.24 3.13 -1.34
C CYS A 74 14.47 1.80 -1.53
N SER A 75 15.18 0.78 -2.03
CA SER A 75 14.59 -0.55 -2.32
C SER A 75 13.92 -1.18 -1.09
N THR A 76 14.42 -0.89 0.11
CA THR A 76 13.85 -1.40 1.37
C THR A 76 12.44 -0.88 1.63
N LEU A 77 12.17 0.41 1.38
CA LEU A 77 10.84 0.99 1.55
C LEU A 77 9.84 0.40 0.56
N TRP A 78 10.25 0.20 -0.69
CA TRP A 78 9.44 -0.49 -1.69
C TRP A 78 9.12 -1.94 -1.29
N LYS A 79 10.12 -2.69 -0.80
CA LYS A 79 9.92 -4.07 -0.34
C LYS A 79 8.98 -4.13 0.86
N ALA A 80 9.10 -3.21 1.82
CA ALA A 80 8.23 -3.15 2.98
C ALA A 80 6.77 -2.87 2.59
N ALA A 81 6.53 -1.86 1.76
CA ALA A 81 5.18 -1.51 1.31
C ALA A 81 4.54 -2.64 0.49
N VAL A 82 5.29 -3.24 -0.44
CA VAL A 82 4.80 -4.37 -1.26
C VAL A 82 4.52 -5.59 -0.38
N GLY A 83 5.47 -5.99 0.46
CA GLY A 83 5.35 -7.18 1.31
C GLY A 83 4.19 -7.07 2.31
N ALA A 84 4.02 -5.92 2.97
CA ALA A 84 2.89 -5.70 3.87
C ALA A 84 1.54 -5.76 3.13
N THR A 85 1.48 -5.26 1.89
CA THR A 85 0.27 -5.35 1.06
C THR A 85 -0.01 -6.78 0.61
N GLU A 86 1.02 -7.56 0.28
CA GLU A 86 0.89 -8.98 -0.07
C GLU A 86 0.37 -9.80 1.12
N SER A 87 0.92 -9.61 2.32
CA SER A 87 0.41 -10.25 3.54
C SER A 87 -1.03 -9.87 3.86
N TRP A 88 -1.43 -8.62 3.60
CA TRP A 88 -2.82 -8.21 3.75
C TRP A 88 -3.75 -8.94 2.78
N ILE A 89 -3.34 -9.12 1.52
CA ILE A 89 -4.11 -9.90 0.53
C ILE A 89 -4.25 -11.36 0.97
N GLU A 90 -3.18 -11.97 1.48
CA GLU A 90 -3.18 -13.37 1.95
C GLU A 90 -4.18 -13.63 3.09
N LEU A 91 -4.46 -12.62 3.92
CA LEU A 91 -5.43 -12.70 5.03
C LEU A 91 -6.89 -12.41 4.59
N LEU A 92 -7.09 -12.04 3.32
CA LEU A 92 -8.38 -11.71 2.73
C LEU A 92 -8.85 -12.73 1.67
N ASP A 93 -7.97 -13.64 1.23
CA ASP A 93 -8.28 -14.78 0.35
C ASP A 93 -8.81 -15.97 1.16
#